data_AF-A0A816W6H0-F1
#
_entry.id   AF-A0A816W6H0-F1
#
_cell.length_a   1.000
_cell.length_b   1.000
_cell.length_c   1.000
_cell.angle_alpha   90.00
_cell.angle_beta   90.00
_cell.angle_gamma   90.00
#
_symmetry.space_group_name_H-M   'P 1'
#
loop_
_entity.id
_entity.type
_entity.pdbx_description
1 polymer ?
#
loop_
_entity_poly.entity_id
_entity_poly.type
_entity_poly.pdbx_seq_one_letter_code
_entity_poly.pdbx_strand_id
1 'polypeptide(L)'
;MIDKMKSAGYGKALDKKEYYGFLKILCGIERLEHAMIVFKNMKADGCKPGIKTYDLLMGKMCANNQLTRANGLYKEAARRGVAVSPKEYRVDPRFLKKKSKEVDSNVKKRETLPEKTARKRRRLKQINMSFVKKPHNKMRRRM
;
A
#
# COMPACT_ATOMS: atom_id res chain seq x y z
N MET A 1 18.35 -14.02 -27.48
CA MET A 1 19.66 -14.57 -27.07
C MET A 1 19.50 -15.95 -26.44
N ILE A 2 18.75 -16.08 -25.35
CA ILE A 2 18.51 -17.37 -24.68
C ILE A 2 17.83 -18.38 -25.61
N ASP A 3 16.87 -17.95 -26.43
CA ASP A 3 16.15 -18.86 -27.34
C ASP A 3 17.06 -19.45 -28.42
N LYS A 4 18.01 -18.66 -28.93
CA LYS A 4 19.05 -19.11 -29.87
C LYS A 4 20.00 -20.11 -29.21
N MET A 5 20.37 -19.88 -27.95
CA MET A 5 21.19 -20.80 -27.16
C MET A 5 20.47 -22.13 -26.90
N LYS A 6 19.16 -22.08 -26.62
CA LYS A 6 18.32 -23.26 -26.47
C LYS A 6 18.19 -24.07 -27.76
N SER A 7 17.90 -23.40 -28.88
CA SER A 7 17.76 -24.04 -30.19
C SER A 7 19.09 -24.59 -30.72
N ALA A 8 20.23 -24.05 -30.29
CA ALA A 8 21.55 -24.63 -30.54
C ALA A 8 21.88 -25.86 -29.66
N GLY A 9 20.95 -26.35 -28.85
CA GLY A 9 21.10 -27.56 -28.03
C GLY A 9 21.70 -27.33 -26.64
N TYR A 10 22.13 -26.11 -26.32
CA TYR A 10 22.70 -25.76 -25.00
C TYR A 10 21.63 -25.50 -23.92
N GLY A 11 20.36 -25.77 -24.21
CA GLY A 11 19.25 -25.52 -23.28
C GLY A 11 19.37 -26.29 -21.96
N LYS A 12 19.91 -27.51 -21.96
CA LYS A 12 20.15 -28.31 -20.74
C LYS A 12 21.29 -27.78 -19.85
N ALA A 13 22.20 -26.98 -20.41
CA ALA A 13 23.35 -26.44 -19.68
C ALA A 13 23.03 -25.13 -18.94
N LEU A 14 21.83 -24.58 -19.12
CA LEU A 14 21.38 -23.37 -18.42
C LEU A 14 20.91 -23.73 -17.01
N ASP A 15 21.79 -23.58 -16.03
CA ASP A 15 21.45 -23.74 -14.62
C ASP A 15 21.05 -22.38 -13.99
N LYS A 16 20.65 -22.42 -12.72
CA LYS A 16 20.27 -21.27 -11.91
C LYS A 16 21.35 -20.18 -11.90
N LYS A 17 22.62 -20.58 -11.92
CA LYS A 17 23.76 -19.66 -11.81
C LYS A 17 23.89 -18.79 -13.07
N GLU A 18 23.69 -19.37 -14.23
CA GLU A 18 23.79 -18.75 -15.55
C GLU A 18 22.65 -17.76 -15.72
N TYR A 19 21.43 -18.17 -15.37
CA TYR A 19 20.27 -17.29 -15.31
C TYR A 19 20.49 -16.09 -14.38
N TYR A 20 21.06 -16.32 -13.20
CA TYR A 20 21.43 -15.23 -12.29
C TYR A 20 22.49 -14.30 -12.89
N GLY A 21 23.48 -14.84 -13.62
CA GLY A 21 24.47 -14.07 -14.35
C GLY A 21 23.85 -13.14 -15.40
N PHE A 22 22.97 -13.67 -16.25
CA PHE A 22 22.23 -12.87 -17.23
C PHE A 22 21.41 -11.78 -16.55
N LEU A 23 20.70 -12.11 -15.48
CA LEU A 23 19.94 -11.13 -14.72
C LEU A 23 20.83 -10.04 -14.13
N LYS A 24 21.99 -10.40 -13.55
CA LYS A 24 22.96 -9.44 -13.01
C LYS A 24 23.45 -8.47 -14.09
N ILE A 25 23.78 -8.97 -15.28
CA ILE A 25 24.24 -8.13 -16.40
C ILE A 25 23.11 -7.21 -16.86
N LEU A 26 21.91 -7.75 -17.12
CA LEU A 26 20.74 -6.97 -17.57
C LEU A 26 20.33 -5.90 -16.56
N CYS A 27 20.38 -6.24 -15.26
CA CYS A 27 20.15 -5.30 -14.17
C CYS A 27 21.26 -4.24 -14.03
N GLY A 28 22.49 -4.56 -14.42
CA GLY A 28 23.62 -3.64 -14.43
C GLY A 28 23.49 -2.58 -15.53
N ILE A 29 23.03 -2.97 -16.72
CA ILE A 29 22.74 -2.07 -17.85
C ILE A 29 21.35 -1.41 -17.79
N GLU A 30 20.66 -1.52 -16.65
CA GLU A 30 19.31 -0.97 -16.39
C GLU A 30 18.18 -1.43 -17.33
N ARG A 31 18.39 -2.52 -18.08
CA ARG A 31 17.38 -3.11 -18.98
C ARG A 31 16.42 -4.02 -18.21
N LEU A 32 15.60 -3.43 -17.33
CA LEU A 32 14.69 -4.17 -16.44
C LEU A 32 13.62 -4.98 -17.18
N GLU A 33 13.07 -4.48 -18.28
CA GLU A 33 12.06 -5.21 -19.07
C GLU A 33 12.62 -6.53 -19.60
N HIS A 34 13.82 -6.50 -20.17
CA HIS A 34 14.50 -7.70 -20.65
C HIS A 34 14.87 -8.63 -19.50
N ALA A 35 15.31 -8.09 -18.36
CA ALA A 35 15.56 -8.89 -17.16
C ALA A 35 14.28 -9.64 -16.72
N MET A 36 13.12 -9.00 -16.79
CA MET A 36 11.85 -9.64 -16.44
C MET A 36 11.43 -10.73 -17.42
N ILE A 37 11.72 -10.57 -18.72
CA ILE A 37 11.52 -11.63 -19.72
C ILE A 37 12.39 -12.84 -19.40
N VAL A 38 13.68 -12.62 -19.11
CA VAL A 38 14.60 -13.70 -18.71
C VAL A 38 14.13 -14.38 -17.43
N PHE A 39 13.63 -13.62 -16.46
CA PHE A 39 13.07 -14.16 -15.22
C PHE A 39 11.82 -15.03 -15.46
N LYS A 40 10.96 -14.66 -16.42
CA LYS A 40 9.83 -15.49 -16.83
C LYS A 40 10.29 -16.77 -17.53
N ASN A 41 11.28 -16.67 -18.42
CA ASN A 41 11.85 -17.81 -19.13
C ASN A 41 12.51 -18.80 -18.15
N MET A 42 13.25 -18.30 -17.16
CA MET A 42 13.81 -19.11 -16.08
C MET A 42 12.73 -19.95 -15.38
N LYS A 43 11.58 -19.34 -15.08
CA LYS A 43 10.43 -20.04 -14.45
C LYS A 43 9.77 -21.03 -15.39
N ALA A 44 9.64 -20.69 -16.68
CA ALA A 44 9.06 -21.57 -17.70
C ALA A 44 9.92 -22.83 -17.93
N ASP A 45 11.24 -22.70 -17.82
CA ASP A 45 12.18 -23.82 -17.92
C ASP A 45 12.21 -24.71 -16.67
N GLY A 46 11.36 -24.42 -15.67
CA GLY A 46 11.33 -25.15 -14.40
C GLY A 46 12.45 -24.77 -13.43
N CYS A 47 13.33 -23.83 -13.79
CA CYS A 47 14.38 -23.36 -12.91
C CYS A 47 13.79 -22.46 -11.81
N LYS A 48 13.81 -22.93 -10.57
CA LYS A 48 13.25 -22.21 -9.42
C LYS A 48 14.14 -21.02 -9.06
N PRO A 49 13.69 -19.76 -9.13
CA PRO A 49 14.53 -18.63 -8.75
C PRO A 49 14.96 -18.70 -7.28
N GLY A 50 16.21 -18.30 -7.00
CA GLY A 50 16.74 -18.29 -5.63
C GLY A 50 16.45 -16.96 -4.91
N ILE A 51 16.74 -16.92 -3.60
CA ILE A 51 16.62 -15.70 -2.76
C ILE A 51 17.41 -14.54 -3.39
N LYS A 52 18.67 -14.79 -3.77
CA LYS A 52 19.56 -13.81 -4.43
C LYS A 52 18.95 -13.21 -5.70
N THR A 53 18.20 -14.00 -6.45
CA THR A 53 17.55 -13.54 -7.69
C THR A 53 16.45 -12.53 -7.41
N TYR A 54 15.59 -12.83 -6.42
CA TYR A 54 14.54 -11.92 -5.99
C TYR A 54 15.13 -10.64 -5.38
N ASP A 55 16.13 -10.78 -4.51
CA ASP A 55 16.81 -9.64 -3.88
C ASP A 55 17.39 -8.66 -4.90
N LEU A 56 18.06 -9.19 -5.93
CA LEU A 56 18.65 -8.41 -7.00
C LEU A 56 17.58 -7.63 -7.78
N LEU A 57 16.53 -8.33 -8.23
CA LEU A 57 15.47 -7.74 -9.03
C LEU A 57 14.68 -6.69 -8.22
N MET A 58 14.32 -6.99 -6.98
CA MET A 58 13.63 -6.04 -6.11
C MET A 58 14.48 -4.82 -5.81
N GLY A 59 15.76 -5.02 -5.48
CA GLY A 59 16.68 -3.90 -5.24
C GLY A 59 16.78 -2.96 -6.43
N LYS A 60 16.90 -3.50 -7.65
CA LYS A 60 16.96 -2.67 -8.86
C LYS A 60 15.63 -2.05 -9.27
N MET A 61 14.50 -2.75 -9.11
CA MET A 61 13.18 -2.13 -9.33
C MET A 61 12.92 -0.98 -8.36
N CYS A 62 13.33 -1.11 -7.10
CA CYS A 62 13.24 -0.03 -6.13
C CYS A 62 14.11 1.17 -6.50
N ALA A 63 15.35 0.94 -6.97
CA ALA A 63 16.23 2.02 -7.44
C ALA A 63 15.62 2.79 -8.62
N ASN A 64 14.88 2.10 -9.49
CA ASN A 64 14.19 2.69 -10.65
C ASN A 64 12.77 3.21 -10.33
N ASN A 65 12.44 3.42 -9.04
CA ASN A 65 11.13 3.89 -8.56
C ASN A 65 9.93 3.00 -8.96
N GLN A 66 10.16 1.75 -9.37
CA GLN A 66 9.11 0.79 -9.76
C GLN A 66 8.62 -0.04 -8.56
N LEU A 67 8.18 0.62 -7.49
CA LEU A 67 7.76 0.00 -6.23
C LEU A 67 6.57 -0.96 -6.38
N THR A 68 5.61 -0.63 -7.25
CA THR A 68 4.44 -1.50 -7.49
C THR A 68 4.85 -2.87 -8.02
N ARG A 69 5.83 -2.89 -8.93
CA ARG A 69 6.40 -4.12 -9.49
C ARG A 69 7.27 -4.86 -8.49
N ALA A 70 8.10 -4.15 -7.72
CA ALA A 70 8.90 -4.73 -6.63
C ALA A 70 8.02 -5.43 -5.58
N ASN A 71 6.92 -4.79 -5.18
CA ASN A 71 5.93 -5.39 -4.27
C ASN A 71 5.23 -6.61 -4.88
N GLY A 72 5.01 -6.60 -6.19
CA GLY A 72 4.50 -7.78 -6.92
C GLY A 72 5.46 -8.96 -6.82
N LEU A 73 6.75 -8.74 -7.01
CA LEU A 73 7.79 -9.76 -6.86
C LEU A 73 7.90 -10.26 -5.42
N TYR A 74 7.81 -9.37 -4.43
CA TYR A 74 7.83 -9.76 -3.01
C TYR A 74 6.67 -10.70 -2.67
N LYS A 75 5.45 -10.38 -3.15
CA LYS A 75 4.27 -11.25 -2.98
C LYS A 75 4.44 -12.58 -3.71
N GLU A 76 5.04 -12.58 -4.90
CA GLU A 76 5.35 -13.82 -5.64
C GLU A 76 6.34 -14.69 -4.85
N ALA A 77 7.40 -14.09 -4.30
CA ALA A 77 8.40 -14.78 -3.48
C ALA A 77 7.78 -15.38 -2.21
N ALA A 78 6.94 -14.60 -1.51
CA ALA A 78 6.21 -15.05 -0.32
C ALA A 78 5.29 -16.24 -0.64
N ARG A 79 4.54 -16.19 -1.74
CA ARG A 79 3.71 -17.32 -2.20
C ARG A 79 4.50 -18.58 -2.52
N ARG A 80 5.74 -18.44 -2.96
CA ARG A 80 6.64 -19.56 -3.27
C ARG A 80 7.38 -20.09 -2.04
N GLY A 81 7.18 -19.50 -0.86
CA GLY A 81 7.90 -19.86 0.37
C GLY A 81 9.38 -19.47 0.35
N VAL A 82 9.78 -18.56 -0.55
CA VAL A 82 11.15 -18.05 -0.58
C VAL A 82 11.24 -16.95 0.46
N ALA A 83 11.97 -17.20 1.55
CA ALA A 83 12.20 -16.24 2.62
C ALA A 83 13.10 -15.10 2.09
N VAL A 84 12.47 -14.07 1.54
CA VAL A 84 13.15 -12.84 1.15
C VAL A 84 12.97 -11.83 2.27
N SER A 85 14.08 -11.31 2.80
CA SER A 85 14.03 -10.26 3.81
C SER A 85 13.40 -9.00 3.20
N PRO A 86 12.29 -8.48 3.74
CA PRO A 86 11.79 -7.17 3.35
C PRO A 86 12.82 -6.13 3.77
N LYS A 87 13.47 -5.47 2.81
CA LYS A 87 14.34 -4.33 3.11
C LYS A 87 13.46 -3.08 3.22
N GLU A 88 13.74 -2.22 4.20
CA GLU A 88 13.13 -0.90 4.28
C GLU A 88 13.62 -0.07 3.10
N TYR A 89 12.74 0.16 2.12
CA TYR A 89 13.05 0.98 0.95
C TYR A 89 12.60 2.42 1.18
N ARG A 90 13.46 3.38 0.82
CA ARG A 90 13.19 4.80 0.94
C ARG A 90 12.11 5.20 -0.09
N VAL A 91 10.86 5.18 0.32
CA VAL A 91 9.73 5.64 -0.50
C VAL A 91 9.54 7.13 -0.25
N ASP A 92 9.39 7.93 -1.31
CA ASP A 92 9.06 9.35 -1.15
C ASP A 92 7.76 9.46 -0.34
N PRO A 93 7.72 10.27 0.73
CA PRO A 93 6.55 10.44 1.60
C PRO A 93 5.25 10.75 0.84
N ARG A 94 5.33 11.30 -0.37
CA ARG A 94 4.20 11.60 -1.24
C ARG A 94 3.52 10.35 -1.80
N PHE A 95 4.25 9.25 -2.00
CA PHE A 95 3.71 7.98 -2.52
C PHE A 95 3.32 7.00 -1.42
N LEU A 96 3.68 7.25 -0.16
CA LEU A 96 3.07 6.52 0.93
C LEU A 96 1.58 6.87 0.95
N LYS A 97 0.72 5.86 0.72
CA LYS A 97 -0.68 5.95 1.14
C LYS A 97 -0.65 6.34 2.60
N LYS A 98 -1.07 7.57 2.90
CA LYS A 98 -1.23 8.07 4.25
C LYS A 98 -1.97 6.97 5.01
N LYS A 99 -1.31 6.32 5.98
CA LYS A 99 -2.03 5.47 6.92
C LYS A 99 -3.19 6.32 7.37
N SER A 100 -4.42 5.83 7.23
CA SER A 100 -5.58 6.45 7.87
C SER A 100 -5.12 6.68 9.29
N LYS A 101 -4.92 7.95 9.69
CA LYS A 101 -4.60 8.25 11.08
C LYS A 101 -5.66 7.51 11.86
N GLU A 102 -5.25 6.65 12.79
CA GLU A 102 -6.11 6.31 13.89
C GLU A 102 -6.68 7.64 14.36
N VAL A 103 -8.00 7.75 14.26
CA VAL A 103 -8.71 9.01 14.36
C VAL A 103 -8.43 9.53 15.76
N ASP A 104 -7.49 10.45 15.86
CA ASP A 104 -7.16 11.16 17.08
C ASP A 104 -8.47 11.73 17.64
N SER A 105 -8.82 11.29 18.84
CA SER A 105 -10.12 11.41 19.49
C SER A 105 -10.54 12.85 19.81
N ASN A 106 -9.86 13.86 19.27
CA ASN A 106 -10.10 15.27 19.57
C ASN A 106 -10.35 16.17 18.34
N VAL A 107 -10.80 15.62 17.22
CA VAL A 107 -11.38 16.45 16.15
C VAL A 107 -12.77 16.89 16.62
N LYS A 108 -12.94 18.19 16.93
CA LYS A 108 -14.27 18.78 17.16
C LYS A 108 -15.18 18.38 16.00
N LYS A 109 -16.14 17.49 16.26
CA LYS A 109 -17.07 16.98 15.24
C LYS A 109 -17.72 18.17 14.54
N ARG A 110 -17.50 18.30 13.24
CA ARG A 110 -18.17 19.32 12.42
C ARG A 110 -19.65 18.95 12.38
N GLU A 111 -20.48 19.75 13.04
CA GLU A 111 -21.93 19.53 13.04
C GLU A 111 -22.48 19.60 11.62
N THR A 112 -23.34 18.65 11.30
CA THR A 112 -24.10 18.63 10.06
C THR A 112 -25.10 19.79 10.04
N LEU A 113 -25.57 20.19 8.85
CA LEU A 113 -26.54 21.28 8.70
C LEU A 113 -27.84 21.05 9.53
N PRO A 114 -28.39 19.82 9.63
CA PRO A 114 -29.53 19.54 10.50
C PRO A 114 -29.23 19.79 11.99
N GLU A 115 -28.05 19.39 12.48
CA GLU A 115 -27.64 19.57 13.88
C GLU A 115 -27.48 21.04 14.26
N LYS A 116 -26.85 21.84 13.39
CA LYS A 116 -26.74 23.31 13.56
C LYS A 116 -28.12 23.96 13.65
N THR A 117 -29.04 23.51 12.79
CA THR A 117 -30.42 24.03 12.74
C THR A 117 -31.19 23.66 14.00
N ALA A 118 -31.04 22.43 14.50
CA ALA A 118 -31.64 21.96 15.74
C ALA A 118 -31.10 22.73 16.97
N ARG A 119 -29.79 22.97 17.04
CA ARG A 119 -29.16 23.78 18.10
C ARG A 119 -29.72 25.20 18.11
N LYS A 120 -29.81 25.85 16.95
CA LYS A 120 -30.38 27.21 16.83
C LYS A 120 -31.84 27.24 17.30
N ARG A 121 -32.66 26.27 16.90
CA ARG A 121 -34.08 26.15 17.36
C ARG A 121 -34.18 25.97 18.87
N ARG A 122 -33.35 25.10 19.48
CA ARG A 122 -33.32 24.90 20.94
C ARG A 122 -32.98 26.18 21.68
N ARG A 123 -31.94 26.90 21.21
CA ARG A 123 -31.53 28.19 21.79
C ARG A 123 -32.62 29.24 21.70
N LEU A 124 -33.25 29.40 20.53
CA LEU A 124 -34.38 30.33 20.35
C LEU A 124 -35.57 29.96 21.24
N LYS A 125 -35.89 28.67 21.39
CA LYS A 125 -36.95 28.23 22.30
C LYS A 125 -36.64 28.61 23.75
N GLN A 126 -35.42 28.40 24.22
CA GLN A 126 -35.03 28.73 25.60
C GLN A 126 -35.07 30.24 25.86
N ILE A 127 -34.60 31.04 24.89
CA ILE A 127 -34.71 32.50 24.92
C ILE A 127 -36.18 32.93 24.95
N ASN A 128 -37.01 32.42 24.04
CA ASN A 128 -38.43 32.78 24.00
C ASN A 128 -39.15 32.39 25.31
N MET A 129 -38.85 31.22 25.87
CA MET A 129 -39.41 30.79 27.16
C MET A 129 -38.92 31.62 28.36
N SER A 130 -37.79 32.32 28.25
CA SER A 130 -37.33 33.28 29.28
C SER A 130 -38.05 34.62 29.25
N PHE A 131 -38.60 35.03 28.09
CA PHE A 131 -39.39 36.25 27.96
C PHE A 131 -40.89 36.05 28.25
N VAL A 132 -41.37 34.81 28.22
CA VAL A 132 -42.74 34.48 28.64
C VAL A 132 -42.80 34.51 30.18
N LYS A 133 -43.60 35.42 30.76
CA LYS A 133 -43.91 35.40 32.20
C LYS A 133 -44.46 34.03 32.56
N LYS A 134 -43.71 33.26 33.36
CA LYS A 134 -44.19 31.97 33.89
C LYS A 134 -45.49 32.22 34.66
N PRO A 135 -46.57 31.46 34.42
CA PRO A 135 -47.78 31.59 35.22
C PRO A 135 -47.40 31.36 36.68
N HIS A 136 -47.64 32.37 37.51
CA HIS A 136 -47.41 32.30 38.95
C HIS A 136 -48.40 31.28 39.54
N ASN A 137 -47.93 30.05 39.77
CA ASN A 137 -48.76 29.01 40.36
C ASN A 137 -49.01 29.34 41.84
N LYS A 138 -50.11 30.07 42.15
CA LYS A 138 -50.57 30.26 43.52
C LYS A 138 -51.17 28.94 44.00
N MET A 139 -50.33 28.09 44.60
CA MET A 139 -50.81 26.93 45.35
C MET A 139 -51.61 27.48 46.55
N ARG A 140 -52.95 27.44 46.48
CA ARG A 140 -53.83 27.80 47.60
C ARG A 140 -53.54 26.81 48.74
N ARG A 141 -52.92 27.29 49.82
CA ARG A 141 -52.94 26.56 51.11
C ARG A 141 -54.40 26.46 51.53
N ARG A 142 -54.94 25.25 51.56
CA ARG A 142 -56.22 24.97 52.22
C ARG A 142 -56.00 25.16 53.73
N MET A 143 -56.87 25.96 54.36
CA MET A 143 -57.04 26.03 55.80
C MET A 143 -57.47 24.67 56.34
#